data_AF-A0A1F7BK61-F1
#
_entry.id   AF-A0A1F7BK61-F1
#
_cell.length_a   1.000
_cell.length_b   1.000
_cell.length_c   1.000
_cell.angle_alpha   90.00
_cell.angle_beta   90.00
_cell.angle_gamma   90.00
#
_symmetry.space_group_name_H-M   'P 1'
#
loop_
_entity.id
_entity.type
_entity.pdbx_description
1 polymer ?
#
loop_
_entity_poly.entity_id
_entity_poly.type
_entity_poly.pdbx_seq_one_letter_code
_entity_poly.pdbx_strand_id
1 'polypeptide(L)'
;MKRVPTLILKAVIVVTGALVLVLCALLFPQIYLSLQGASPELAPVATLAMIAFFLTPIPFFFGLYQGMKLLHSIDQNNAFSESSVIALKRIQYGAGAMSLLYAACMPFVFVFAEIDDAPGTILIGSAVVLAPVIVATFAGVLQKLFRNAIDMKLENEFTI
;
A
#
# COMPACT_ATOMS: atom_id res chain seq x y z
N MET A 1 -8.43 24.49 -13.74
CA MET A 1 -9.27 23.81 -12.74
C MET A 1 -8.78 24.17 -11.34
N LYS A 2 -9.65 24.22 -10.32
CA LYS A 2 -9.30 24.73 -8.97
C LYS A 2 -8.13 23.91 -8.38
N ARG A 3 -7.01 24.55 -8.03
CA ARG A 3 -5.79 23.93 -7.44
C ARG A 3 -5.93 23.55 -5.96
N VAL A 4 -7.01 23.98 -5.31
CA VAL A 4 -7.26 23.80 -3.87
C VAL A 4 -7.50 22.33 -3.45
N PRO A 5 -8.24 21.47 -4.19
CA PRO A 5 -8.53 20.11 -3.75
C PRO A 5 -7.30 19.19 -3.78
N THR A 6 -6.36 19.41 -4.71
CA THR A 6 -5.13 18.60 -4.81
C THR A 6 -4.10 18.96 -3.74
N LEU A 7 -4.05 20.21 -3.29
CA LEU A 7 -3.19 20.63 -2.17
C LEU A 7 -3.53 19.90 -0.87
N ILE A 8 -4.82 19.75 -0.57
CA ILE A 8 -5.28 19.00 0.62
C ILE A 8 -4.81 17.54 0.53
N LEU A 9 -5.01 16.89 -0.63
CA LEU A 9 -4.63 15.48 -0.78
C LEU A 9 -3.11 15.28 -0.71
N LYS A 10 -2.31 16.22 -1.25
CA LYS A 10 -0.85 16.22 -1.08
C LYS A 10 -0.44 16.34 0.38
N ALA A 11 -1.09 17.23 1.14
CA ALA A 11 -0.83 17.37 2.57
C ALA A 11 -1.17 16.08 3.33
N VAL A 12 -2.31 15.45 3.02
CA VAL A 12 -2.70 14.16 3.61
C VAL A 12 -1.66 13.08 3.32
N ILE A 13 -1.15 12.98 2.08
CA ILE A 13 -0.08 12.03 1.73
C ILE A 13 1.18 12.27 2.57
N VAL A 14 1.63 13.52 2.68
CA VAL A 14 2.84 13.86 3.44
C VAL A 14 2.67 13.55 4.93
N VAL A 15 1.55 13.96 5.53
CA VAL A 15 1.24 13.70 6.94
C VAL A 15 1.13 12.19 7.21
N THR A 16 0.48 11.44 6.32
CA THR A 16 0.34 9.99 6.44
C THR A 16 1.70 9.30 6.33
N GLY A 17 2.53 9.72 5.37
CA GLY A 17 3.90 9.22 5.23
C GLY A 17 4.75 9.49 6.48
N ALA A 18 4.69 10.71 7.02
CA ALA A 18 5.41 11.07 8.24
C ALA A 18 4.92 10.26 9.45
N LEU A 19 3.60 10.11 9.62
CA LEU A 19 3.01 9.32 10.69
C LEU A 19 3.49 7.87 10.63
N VAL A 20 3.44 7.24 9.45
CA VAL A 20 3.90 5.86 9.27
C VAL A 20 5.41 5.74 9.50
N LEU A 21 6.22 6.71 9.06
CA LEU A 21 7.66 6.71 9.36
C LEU A 21 7.95 6.73 10.86
N VAL A 22 7.25 7.57 11.62
CA VAL A 22 7.38 7.63 13.09
C VAL A 22 6.95 6.31 13.71
N LEU A 23 5.83 5.75 13.28
CA LEU A 23 5.36 4.43 13.76
C LEU A 23 6.39 3.34 13.47
N CYS A 24 6.96 3.29 12.26
CA CYS A 24 8.02 2.34 11.92
C CYS A 24 9.24 2.52 12.82
N ALA A 25 9.72 3.76 13.02
CA ALA A 25 10.90 4.05 13.83
C ALA A 25 10.72 3.65 15.31
N LEU A 26 9.50 3.75 15.84
CA LEU A 26 9.19 3.41 17.24
C LEU A 26 8.84 1.92 17.42
N LEU A 27 8.04 1.34 16.52
CA LEU A 27 7.53 -0.03 16.64
C LEU A 27 8.56 -1.07 16.21
N PHE A 28 9.37 -0.79 15.18
CA PHE A 28 10.29 -1.80 14.63
C PHE A 28 11.33 -2.27 15.66
N PRO A 29 11.99 -1.37 16.42
CA PRO A 29 12.93 -1.80 17.46
C PRO A 29 12.25 -2.59 18.57
N GLN A 30 11.03 -2.20 18.97
CA GLN A 30 10.29 -2.88 20.04
C GLN A 30 9.92 -4.31 19.63
N ILE A 31 9.36 -4.47 18.43
CA ILE A 31 9.00 -5.79 17.89
C ILE A 31 10.25 -6.66 17.74
N TYR A 32 11.34 -6.10 17.23
CA TYR A 32 12.61 -6.82 17.10
C TYR A 32 13.11 -7.35 18.45
N LEU A 33 13.08 -6.53 19.50
CA LEU A 33 13.50 -6.94 20.85
C LEU A 33 12.56 -7.98 21.46
N SER A 34 11.25 -7.81 21.30
CA SER A 34 10.26 -8.78 21.80
C SER A 34 10.43 -10.17 21.16
N LEU A 35 10.80 -10.23 19.88
CA LEU A 35 10.98 -11.48 19.15
C LEU A 35 12.32 -12.18 19.46
N GLN A 36 13.33 -11.48 19.99
CA GLN A 36 14.56 -12.15 20.46
C GLN A 36 14.32 -13.08 21.66
N GLY A 37 13.25 -12.86 22.43
CA GLY A 37 12.84 -13.73 23.52
C GLY A 37 11.98 -14.92 23.10
N ALA A 38 11.70 -15.09 21.80
CA ALA A 38 10.85 -16.18 21.31
C ALA A 38 11.52 -17.54 21.48
N SER A 39 10.71 -18.58 21.72
CA SER A 39 11.22 -19.95 21.82
C SER A 39 11.83 -20.41 20.48
N PRO A 40 12.81 -21.34 20.50
CA PRO A 40 13.47 -21.83 19.29
C PRO A 40 12.50 -22.42 18.24
N GLU A 41 11.38 -22.97 18.69
CA GLU A 41 10.35 -23.58 17.83
C GLU A 41 9.57 -22.52 17.02
N LEU A 42 9.36 -21.33 17.58
CA LEU A 42 8.69 -20.21 16.90
C LEU A 42 9.64 -19.32 16.08
N ALA A 43 10.95 -19.46 16.26
CA ALA A 43 11.97 -18.66 15.59
C ALA A 43 11.80 -18.54 14.06
N PRO A 44 11.53 -19.60 13.27
CA PRO A 44 11.40 -19.46 11.82
C PRO A 44 10.15 -18.66 11.42
N VAL A 45 9.02 -18.87 12.09
CA VAL A 45 7.76 -18.17 11.80
C VAL A 45 7.85 -16.70 12.21
N ALA A 46 8.45 -16.43 13.37
CA ALA A 46 8.74 -15.08 13.85
C ALA A 46 9.70 -14.33 12.90
N THR A 47 10.74 -15.00 12.42
CA THR A 47 11.71 -14.40 11.48
C THR A 47 11.05 -14.04 10.16
N LEU A 48 10.19 -14.91 9.62
CA LEU A 48 9.44 -14.63 8.39
C LEU A 48 8.52 -13.43 8.55
N ALA A 49 7.74 -13.38 9.63
CA ALA A 49 6.86 -12.26 9.93
C ALA A 49 7.66 -10.95 10.09
N MET A 50 8.83 -11.01 10.72
CA MET A 50 9.70 -9.84 10.87
C MET A 50 10.20 -9.34 9.51
N ILE A 51 10.69 -10.23 8.63
CA ILE A 51 11.12 -9.84 7.28
C ILE A 51 9.97 -9.17 6.52
N ALA A 52 8.78 -9.79 6.53
CA ALA A 52 7.62 -9.25 5.84
C ALA A 52 7.17 -7.88 6.41
N PHE A 53 7.21 -7.72 7.73
CA PHE A 53 6.89 -6.47 8.42
C PHE A 53 7.90 -5.35 8.08
N PHE A 54 9.20 -5.65 8.08
CA PHE A 54 10.24 -4.69 7.71
C PHE A 54 10.25 -4.34 6.22
N LEU A 55 9.78 -5.23 5.35
CA LEU A 55 9.65 -4.97 3.91
C LEU A 55 8.41 -4.14 3.56
N THR A 56 7.33 -4.24 4.34
CA THR A 56 6.03 -3.59 4.07
C THR A 56 6.10 -2.06 3.84
N PRO A 57 6.93 -1.29 4.57
CA PRO A 57 7.07 0.14 4.31
C PRO A 57 7.50 0.48 2.89
N ILE A 58 8.27 -0.38 2.22
CA ILE A 58 8.80 -0.13 0.89
C ILE A 58 7.68 0.05 -0.14
N PRO A 59 6.76 -0.92 -0.37
CA PRO A 59 5.65 -0.72 -1.27
C PRO A 59 4.66 0.37 -0.80
N PHE A 60 4.54 0.61 0.50
CA PHE A 60 3.71 1.69 1.04
C PHE A 60 4.21 3.08 0.61
N PHE A 61 5.48 3.41 0.90
CA PHE A 61 6.08 4.70 0.51
C PHE A 61 6.20 4.84 -1.01
N PHE A 62 6.45 3.73 -1.71
CA PHE A 62 6.41 3.72 -3.17
C PHE A 62 5.02 4.09 -3.69
N GLY A 63 3.95 3.55 -3.12
CA GLY A 63 2.57 3.91 -3.44
C GLY A 63 2.27 5.40 -3.19
N LEU A 64 2.68 5.94 -2.04
CA LEU A 64 2.54 7.37 -1.73
C LEU A 64 3.25 8.26 -2.76
N TYR A 65 4.47 7.90 -3.16
CA TYR A 65 5.22 8.62 -4.18
C TYR A 65 4.50 8.63 -5.53
N GLN A 66 3.94 7.49 -5.95
CA GLN A 66 3.14 7.45 -7.18
C GLN A 66 1.85 8.26 -7.06
N GLY A 67 1.23 8.29 -5.87
CA GLY A 67 0.10 9.18 -5.59
C GLY A 67 0.44 10.67 -5.77
N MET A 68 1.60 11.09 -5.27
CA MET A 68 2.11 12.45 -5.48
C MET A 68 2.33 12.77 -6.96
N LYS A 69 2.88 11.80 -7.73
CA LYS A 69 3.07 11.94 -9.18
C LYS A 69 1.74 12.09 -9.92
N LEU A 70 0.74 11.28 -9.56
CA LEU A 70 -0.60 11.38 -10.12
C LEU A 70 -1.24 12.75 -9.84
N LEU A 71 -1.13 13.25 -8.61
CA LEU A 71 -1.64 14.58 -8.24
C LEU A 71 -0.94 15.71 -8.98
N HIS A 72 0.37 15.56 -9.22
CA HIS A 72 1.12 16.52 -10.02
C HIS A 72 0.60 16.57 -11.47
N SER A 73 0.31 15.42 -12.09
CA SER A 73 -0.30 15.37 -13.42
C SER A 73 -1.70 15.99 -13.46
N ILE A 74 -2.50 15.81 -12.41
CA ILE A 74 -3.81 16.48 -12.26
C ILE A 74 -3.66 18.00 -12.18
N ASP A 75 -2.70 18.51 -11.39
CA ASP A 75 -2.44 19.94 -11.27
C ASP A 75 -2.01 20.61 -12.57
N GLN A 76 -1.35 19.84 -13.45
CA GLN A 76 -0.96 20.28 -14.78
C GLN A 76 -2.09 20.17 -15.81
N ASN A 77 -3.31 19.82 -15.40
CA ASN A 77 -4.45 19.49 -16.27
C ASN A 77 -4.15 18.36 -17.27
N ASN A 78 -3.22 17.47 -16.92
CA ASN A 78 -2.79 16.32 -17.73
C ASN A 78 -3.09 15.00 -17.00
N ALA A 79 -4.27 14.90 -16.41
CA ALA A 79 -4.69 13.72 -15.62
C ALA A 79 -4.83 12.46 -16.48
N PHE A 80 -5.31 12.60 -17.73
CA PHE A 80 -5.46 11.51 -18.68
C PHE A 80 -4.21 11.40 -19.55
N SER A 81 -3.14 10.90 -18.95
CA SER A 81 -1.83 10.74 -19.59
C SER A 81 -1.26 9.34 -19.35
N GLU A 82 -0.35 8.90 -20.22
CA GLU A 82 0.41 7.66 -20.00
C GLU A 82 1.11 7.65 -18.64
N SER A 83 1.63 8.81 -18.20
CA SER A 83 2.28 8.93 -16.90
C SER A 83 1.32 8.66 -15.73
N SER A 84 0.06 9.07 -15.84
CA SER A 84 -0.98 8.83 -14.83
C SER A 84 -1.44 7.38 -14.82
N VAL A 85 -1.57 6.75 -16.00
CA VAL A 85 -1.84 5.30 -16.12
C VAL A 85 -0.72 4.48 -15.49
N ILE A 86 0.54 4.83 -15.76
CA ILE A 86 1.71 4.17 -15.17
C ILE A 86 1.73 4.36 -13.64
N ALA A 87 1.41 5.56 -13.14
CA ALA A 87 1.33 5.82 -11.71
C ALA A 87 0.27 4.93 -11.04
N LEU A 88 -0.95 4.86 -11.59
CA LEU A 88 -2.02 4.00 -11.09
C LEU A 88 -1.64 2.52 -11.10
N LYS A 89 -1.03 2.03 -12.18
CA LYS A 89 -0.54 0.65 -12.28
C LYS A 89 0.50 0.33 -11.20
N ARG A 90 1.39 1.28 -10.90
CA ARG A 90 2.40 1.13 -9.84
C ARG A 90 1.78 1.17 -8.45
N ILE A 91 0.76 2.00 -8.21
CA ILE A 91 -0.03 1.98 -6.96
C ILE A 91 -0.69 0.62 -6.77
N GLN A 92 -1.32 0.08 -7.82
CA GLN A 92 -1.92 -1.26 -7.79
C GLN A 92 -0.90 -2.34 -7.40
N TYR A 93 0.27 -2.37 -8.04
CA TYR A 93 1.30 -3.36 -7.71
C TYR A 93 1.85 -3.19 -6.29
N GLY A 94 2.07 -1.95 -5.85
CA GLY A 94 2.51 -1.67 -4.48
C GLY A 94 1.51 -2.18 -3.45
N ALA A 95 0.23 -1.85 -3.62
CA ALA A 95 -0.83 -2.32 -2.73
C ALA A 95 -0.99 -3.85 -2.77
N GLY A 96 -0.86 -4.48 -3.94
CA GLY A 96 -0.83 -5.94 -4.07
C GLY A 96 0.34 -6.58 -3.31
N ALA A 97 1.54 -5.98 -3.42
CA ALA A 97 2.72 -6.45 -2.68
C ALA A 97 2.53 -6.32 -1.16
N MET A 98 1.91 -5.25 -0.68
CA MET A 98 1.55 -5.12 0.75
C MET A 98 0.60 -6.22 1.20
N SER A 99 -0.43 -6.55 0.42
CA SER A 99 -1.34 -7.64 0.76
C SER A 99 -0.62 -8.99 0.86
N LEU A 100 0.29 -9.29 -0.07
CA LEU A 100 1.09 -10.52 -0.03
C LEU A 100 2.02 -10.57 1.19
N LEU A 101 2.67 -9.45 1.54
CA LEU A 101 3.51 -9.37 2.73
C LEU A 101 2.70 -9.58 4.01
N TYR A 102 1.53 -8.96 4.12
CA TYR A 102 0.64 -9.19 5.27
C TYR A 102 0.09 -10.61 5.33
N ALA A 103 -0.24 -11.20 4.18
CA ALA A 103 -0.66 -12.60 4.11
C ALA A 103 0.47 -13.55 4.56
N ALA A 104 1.73 -13.24 4.22
CA ALA A 104 2.89 -13.99 4.68
C ALA A 104 3.11 -13.88 6.21
N CYS A 105 2.61 -12.83 6.86
CA CYS A 105 2.59 -12.70 8.32
C CYS A 105 1.47 -13.50 9.01
N MET A 106 0.43 -13.95 8.28
CA MET A 106 -0.72 -14.62 8.88
C MET A 106 -0.39 -15.91 9.67
N PRO A 107 0.55 -16.78 9.25
CA PRO A 107 0.96 -17.92 10.05
C PRO A 107 1.46 -17.52 11.45
N PHE A 108 2.18 -16.41 11.56
CA PHE A 108 2.62 -15.89 12.85
C PHE A 108 1.45 -15.40 13.70
N VAL A 109 0.52 -14.66 13.09
CA VAL A 109 -0.70 -14.19 13.77
C VAL A 109 -1.53 -15.37 14.27
N PHE A 110 -1.65 -16.44 13.49
CA PHE A 110 -2.39 -17.64 13.85
C PHE A 110 -1.80 -18.32 15.09
N VAL A 111 -0.48 -18.53 15.11
CA VAL A 111 0.19 -19.15 16.26
C VAL A 111 0.07 -18.27 17.51
N PHE A 112 0.22 -16.96 17.39
CA PHE A 112 0.01 -16.03 18.52
C PHE A 112 -1.42 -16.02 19.03
N ALA A 113 -2.41 -16.09 18.13
CA ALA A 113 -3.82 -16.14 18.48
C ALA A 113 -4.16 -17.35 19.35
N GLU A 114 -3.54 -18.50 19.06
CA GLU A 114 -3.72 -19.72 19.85
C GLU A 114 -3.03 -19.62 21.22
N ILE A 115 -1.83 -19.02 21.29
CA ILE A 115 -1.08 -18.89 22.55
C ILE A 115 -1.80 -17.96 23.54
N ASP A 116 -2.29 -16.81 23.06
CA ASP A 116 -2.94 -15.80 23.89
C ASP A 116 -4.45 -16.05 24.11
N ASP A 117 -4.97 -17.20 23.63
CA ASP A 117 -6.40 -17.57 23.65
C ASP A 117 -7.30 -16.45 23.07
N ALA A 118 -6.82 -15.82 21.99
CA ALA A 118 -7.41 -14.63 21.38
C ALA A 118 -7.72 -14.84 19.89
N PRO A 119 -8.68 -15.73 19.54
CA PRO A 119 -8.97 -16.09 18.14
C PRO A 119 -9.45 -14.91 17.29
N GLY A 120 -9.99 -13.85 17.91
CA GLY A 120 -10.40 -12.61 17.22
C GLY A 120 -9.25 -11.89 16.50
N THR A 121 -8.00 -12.12 16.91
CA THR A 121 -6.82 -11.54 16.24
C THR A 121 -6.66 -12.01 14.80
N ILE A 122 -7.12 -13.23 14.47
CA ILE A 122 -7.11 -13.77 13.10
C ILE A 122 -8.04 -12.96 12.18
N LEU A 123 -9.22 -12.56 12.69
CA LEU A 123 -10.17 -11.71 11.95
C LEU A 123 -9.57 -10.33 11.69
N ILE A 124 -8.92 -9.74 12.70
CA ILE A 124 -8.22 -8.45 12.56
C ILE A 124 -7.09 -8.56 11.54
N GLY A 125 -6.24 -9.59 11.63
CA GLY A 125 -5.16 -9.84 10.68
C GLY A 125 -5.68 -10.00 9.24
N SER A 126 -6.78 -10.75 9.06
CA SER A 126 -7.44 -10.91 7.77
C SER A 126 -7.94 -9.59 7.20
N ALA A 127 -8.53 -8.72 8.03
CA ALA A 127 -8.98 -7.40 7.61
C ALA A 127 -7.79 -6.52 7.14
N VAL A 128 -6.65 -6.60 7.82
CA VAL A 128 -5.42 -5.89 7.45
C VAL A 128 -4.89 -6.37 6.09
N VAL A 129 -4.96 -7.68 5.80
CA VAL A 129 -4.58 -8.24 4.49
C VAL A 129 -5.48 -7.75 3.36
N LEU A 130 -6.79 -7.60 3.62
CA LEU A 130 -7.77 -7.20 2.62
C LEU A 130 -7.74 -5.70 2.31
N ALA A 131 -7.35 -4.84 3.25
CA ALA A 131 -7.35 -3.40 3.01
C ALA A 131 -6.49 -2.97 1.79
N PRO A 132 -5.24 -3.44 1.60
CA PRO A 132 -4.49 -3.18 0.37
C PRO A 132 -5.10 -3.83 -0.88
N VAL A 133 -5.84 -4.93 -0.77
CA VAL A 133 -6.56 -5.53 -1.92
C VAL A 133 -7.61 -4.56 -2.45
N ILE A 134 -8.36 -3.91 -1.58
CA ILE A 134 -9.35 -2.88 -1.96
C ILE A 134 -8.66 -1.73 -2.71
N VAL A 135 -7.52 -1.26 -2.19
CA VAL A 135 -6.74 -0.20 -2.85
C VAL A 135 -6.20 -0.67 -4.21
N ALA A 136 -5.66 -1.88 -4.29
CA ALA A 136 -5.11 -2.44 -5.53
C ALA A 136 -6.19 -2.59 -6.60
N THR A 137 -7.34 -3.16 -6.24
CA THR A 137 -8.48 -3.33 -7.15
C THR A 137 -9.02 -2.00 -7.63
N PHE A 138 -9.21 -1.03 -6.72
CA PHE A 138 -9.65 0.31 -7.08
C PHE A 138 -8.67 1.01 -8.04
N ALA A 139 -7.36 0.95 -7.74
CA ALA A 139 -6.33 1.52 -8.60
C ALA A 139 -6.30 0.87 -9.98
N GLY A 140 -6.51 -0.45 -10.07
CA GLY A 140 -6.61 -1.18 -11.34
C GLY A 140 -7.83 -0.80 -12.17
N VAL A 141 -8.99 -0.56 -11.53
CA VAL A 141 -10.18 -0.03 -12.21
C VAL A 141 -9.89 1.36 -12.78
N LEU A 142 -9.33 2.27 -11.98
CA LEU A 142 -8.95 3.60 -12.44
C LEU A 142 -7.92 3.57 -13.57
N GLN A 143 -6.93 2.67 -13.48
CA GLN A 143 -5.92 2.49 -14.54
C GLN A 143 -6.59 2.18 -15.88
N LYS A 144 -7.55 1.24 -15.89
CA LYS A 144 -8.27 0.85 -17.12
C LYS A 144 -9.14 1.99 -17.65
N LEU A 145 -9.84 2.72 -16.78
CA LEU A 145 -10.63 3.89 -17.17
C LEU A 145 -9.78 4.99 -17.81
N PHE A 146 -8.60 5.27 -17.23
CA PHE A 146 -7.70 6.29 -17.76
C PHE A 146 -7.10 5.87 -19.11
N ARG A 147 -6.71 4.60 -19.26
CA ARG A 147 -6.25 4.05 -20.55
C ARG A 147 -7.33 4.21 -21.62
N ASN A 148 -8.56 3.76 -21.35
CA ASN A 148 -9.65 3.88 -22.30
C ASN A 148 -9.94 5.35 -22.69
N ALA A 149 -9.87 6.28 -21.73
CA ALA A 149 -10.06 7.71 -22.00
C ALA A 149 -8.98 8.28 -22.93
N ILE A 150 -7.72 7.84 -22.77
CA ILE A 150 -6.61 8.23 -23.65
C ILE A 150 -6.82 7.66 -25.06
N ASP A 151 -7.15 6.38 -25.16
CA ASP A 151 -7.33 5.69 -26.45
C ASP A 151 -8.45 6.36 -27.27
N MET A 152 -9.59 6.68 -26.64
CA MET A 152 -10.69 7.41 -27.30
C MET A 152 -10.28 8.81 -27.78
N LYS A 153 -9.44 9.51 -27.01
CA LYS A 153 -8.96 10.85 -27.39
C LYS A 153 -8.02 10.76 -28.61
N LEU A 154 -7.16 9.76 -28.64
CA LEU A 154 -6.25 9.50 -29.76
C LEU A 154 -7.04 9.18 -31.03
N GLU A 155 -8.01 8.26 -30.97
CA GLU A 155 -8.86 7.91 -32.13
C GLU A 155 -9.57 9.14 -32.72
N ASN A 156 -10.12 10.00 -31.86
CA ASN A 156 -10.80 11.22 -32.31
C ASN A 156 -9.84 12.25 -32.95
N GLU A 157 -8.56 12.29 -32.56
CA GLU A 157 -7.54 13.14 -33.20
C GLU A 157 -7.09 12.60 -34.58
N PHE A 158 -7.20 11.29 -34.84
CA PHE A 158 -6.82 10.68 -36.12
C PHE A 158 -7.94 10.61 -37.17
N THR A 159 -9.17 10.99 -36.83
CA THR A 159 -10.34 10.86 -37.72
C THR A 159 -10.85 12.21 -38.26
N ILE A 160 -10.19 13.33 -37.93
CA ILE A 160 -10.51 14.69 -38.42
C ILE A 160 -9.52 15.12 -39.50
#